data_AF-A0A0R2HHQ2-F1
#
_entry.id   AF-A0A0R2HHQ2-F1
#
_cell.length_a   1.000
_cell.length_b   1.000
_cell.length_c   1.000
_cell.angle_alpha   90.00
_cell.angle_beta   90.00
_cell.angle_gamma   90.00
#
_symmetry.space_group_name_H-M   'P 1'
#
loop_
_entity.id
_entity.type
_entity.pdbx_description
1 polymer ?
#
loop_
_entity_poly.entity_id
_entity_poly.type
_entity_poly.pdbx_seq_one_letter_code
_entity_poly.pdbx_strand_id
1 'polypeptide(L)'
;MARTGKSKDEIKKYIIDEFGYDLSRTLDEIRPAYRHVESCQETVPEAITAFLEGTDFEDVVRCAVSLGGDCDTLTCIASGIAEAFYDVPENYKEEALSRIEPDMRQVYEQYMKHRK
;
A
#
# COMPACT_ATOMS: atom_id res chain seq x y z
N MET A 1 4.16 -7.61 10.68
CA MET A 1 5.48 -6.96 10.58
C MET A 1 5.38 -5.44 10.67
N ALA A 2 4.67 -4.77 9.77
CA ALA A 2 4.48 -3.31 9.83
C ALA A 2 3.85 -2.86 11.18
N ARG A 3 2.74 -3.47 11.59
CA ARG A 3 2.09 -3.18 12.89
C ARG A 3 2.90 -3.60 14.13
N THR A 4 3.98 -4.37 13.96
CA THR A 4 4.80 -4.90 15.06
C THR A 4 6.12 -4.13 15.22
N GLY A 5 6.23 -2.94 14.64
CA GLY A 5 7.38 -2.04 14.79
C GLY A 5 8.64 -2.48 14.03
N LYS A 6 8.51 -3.34 13.02
CA LYS A 6 9.65 -3.76 12.18
C LYS A 6 10.07 -2.64 11.24
N SER A 7 11.37 -2.47 11.02
CA SER A 7 11.87 -1.49 10.05
C SER A 7 11.52 -1.89 8.62
N LYS A 8 11.56 -0.92 7.70
CA LYS A 8 11.38 -1.18 6.27
C LYS A 8 12.40 -2.18 5.72
N ASP A 9 13.65 -2.11 6.20
CA ASP A 9 14.70 -3.05 5.79
C ASP A 9 14.40 -4.48 6.26
N GLU A 10 13.89 -4.64 7.49
CA GLU A 10 13.46 -5.95 8.00
C GLU A 10 12.28 -6.51 7.19
N ILE A 11 11.31 -5.65 6.84
CA ILE A 11 10.16 -6.02 6.00
C ILE A 11 10.63 -6.41 4.59
N LYS A 12 11.48 -5.59 3.95
CA LYS A 12 12.05 -5.86 2.63
C LYS A 12 12.79 -7.19 2.61
N LYS A 13 13.66 -7.42 3.58
CA LYS A 13 14.44 -8.65 3.70
C LYS A 13 13.54 -9.86 3.82
N TYR A 14 12.55 -9.83 4.72
CA TYR A 14 11.62 -10.94 4.89
C TYR A 14 10.84 -11.25 3.60
N ILE A 15 10.37 -10.23 2.89
CA ILE A 15 9.61 -10.42 1.65
C ILE A 15 10.48 -11.09 0.57
N ILE A 16 11.73 -10.66 0.42
CA ILE A 16 12.68 -11.26 -0.52
C ILE A 16 12.97 -12.72 -0.12
N ASP A 17 13.29 -12.96 1.15
CA ASP A 17 13.70 -14.27 1.64
C ASP A 17 12.55 -15.31 1.60
N GLU A 18 11.32 -14.90 1.92
CA GLU A 18 10.16 -15.80 2.03
C GLU A 18 9.40 -15.97 0.71
N PHE A 19 9.24 -14.90 -0.07
CA PHE A 19 8.38 -14.90 -1.26
C PHE A 19 9.15 -14.76 -2.57
N GLY A 20 10.45 -14.43 -2.53
CA GLY A 20 11.30 -14.35 -3.72
C GLY A 20 11.00 -13.16 -4.64
N TYR A 21 10.29 -12.14 -4.17
CA TYR A 21 10.02 -10.95 -4.97
C TYR A 21 11.30 -10.13 -5.22
N ASP A 22 11.46 -9.65 -6.45
CA ASP A 22 12.53 -8.71 -6.80
C ASP A 22 12.13 -7.27 -6.44
N LEU A 23 12.74 -6.77 -5.37
CA LEU A 23 12.58 -5.40 -4.87
C LEU A 23 13.86 -4.55 -5.06
N SER A 24 14.66 -4.89 -6.07
CA SER A 24 15.91 -4.19 -6.38
C SER A 24 15.71 -2.88 -7.15
N ARG A 25 14.64 -2.81 -7.95
CA ARG A 25 14.27 -1.65 -8.75
C ARG A 25 13.71 -0.52 -7.89
N THR A 26 14.03 0.70 -8.29
CA THR A 26 13.47 1.94 -7.75
C THR A 26 12.19 2.36 -8.45
N LEU A 27 11.39 3.24 -7.85
CA LEU A 27 10.20 3.81 -8.49
C LEU A 27 10.52 4.51 -9.81
N ASP A 28 11.66 5.20 -9.89
CA ASP A 28 12.09 5.89 -11.12
C ASP A 28 12.43 4.92 -12.25
N GLU A 29 12.93 3.72 -11.94
CA GLU A 29 13.18 2.67 -12.92
C GLU A 29 11.89 1.96 -13.36
N ILE A 30 10.88 1.89 -12.48
CA ILE A 30 9.60 1.24 -12.75
C ILE A 30 8.69 2.13 -13.62
N ARG A 31 8.60 3.42 -13.29
CA ARG A 31 7.63 4.38 -13.87
C ARG A 31 7.61 4.44 -15.42
N PRO A 32 8.73 4.35 -16.15
CA PRO A 32 8.71 4.41 -17.62
C PRO A 32 8.01 3.22 -18.27
N ALA A 33 8.17 2.03 -17.68
CA ALA A 33 7.78 0.76 -18.28
C ALA A 33 6.48 0.17 -17.71
N TYR A 34 6.10 0.54 -16.48
CA TYR A 34 4.91 -0.01 -15.84
C TYR A 34 3.63 0.40 -16.56
N ARG A 35 2.75 -0.57 -16.83
CA ARG A 35 1.48 -0.40 -17.53
C ARG A 35 0.42 -1.21 -16.79
N HIS A 36 -0.85 -0.99 -17.14
CA HIS A 36 -1.95 -1.71 -16.52
C HIS A 36 -1.79 -3.21 -16.80
N VAL A 37 -1.67 -4.00 -15.72
CA VAL A 37 -1.45 -5.44 -15.76
C VAL A 37 -2.19 -6.08 -14.58
N GLU A 38 -2.93 -7.15 -14.85
CA GLU A 38 -3.72 -7.87 -13.86
C GLU A 38 -2.95 -9.08 -13.29
N SER A 39 -1.63 -8.91 -13.07
CA SER A 39 -0.74 -9.97 -12.60
C SER A 39 -0.22 -9.64 -11.21
N CYS A 40 -0.48 -10.51 -10.23
CA CYS A 40 0.06 -10.33 -8.89
C CYS A 40 1.60 -10.22 -8.89
N GLN A 41 2.28 -10.93 -9.79
CA GLN A 41 3.75 -10.92 -9.89
C GLN A 41 4.31 -9.59 -10.39
N GLU A 42 3.47 -8.76 -11.01
CA GLU A 42 3.86 -7.45 -11.54
C GLU A 42 3.25 -6.30 -10.73
N THR A 43 2.15 -6.50 -10.01
CA THR A 43 1.53 -5.42 -9.21
C THR A 43 2.05 -5.40 -7.76
N VAL A 44 2.29 -6.57 -7.16
CA VAL A 44 2.68 -6.67 -5.74
C VAL A 44 4.07 -6.11 -5.45
N PRO A 45 5.14 -6.43 -6.21
CA PRO A 45 6.47 -5.89 -5.93
C PRO A 45 6.49 -4.36 -6.06
N GLU A 46 5.76 -3.82 -7.02
CA GLU A 46 5.66 -2.40 -7.34
C GLU A 46 4.95 -1.64 -6.22
N ALA A 47 3.87 -2.21 -5.67
CA ALA A 47 3.20 -1.67 -4.49
C ALA A 47 4.10 -1.69 -3.25
N ILE A 48 4.88 -2.76 -3.07
CA ILE A 48 5.84 -2.88 -1.97
C ILE A 48 6.97 -1.85 -2.14
N THR A 49 7.50 -1.67 -3.34
CA THR A 49 8.52 -0.65 -3.63
C THR A 49 8.00 0.76 -3.35
N ALA A 50 6.76 1.07 -3.73
CA ALA A 50 6.12 2.34 -3.37
C ALA A 50 6.05 2.57 -1.86
N PHE A 51 5.69 1.53 -1.09
CA PHE A 51 5.74 1.58 0.37
C PHE A 51 7.17 1.78 0.92
N LEU A 52 8.16 1.07 0.35
CA LEU A 52 9.54 1.12 0.82
C LEU A 52 10.16 2.50 0.60
N GLU A 53 9.91 3.14 -0.54
CA GLU A 53 10.45 4.47 -0.85
C GLU A 53 9.67 5.63 -0.21
N GLY A 54 8.34 5.55 -0.10
CA GLY A 54 7.52 6.64 0.45
C GLY A 54 7.74 6.87 1.94
N THR A 55 7.79 8.12 2.40
CA THR A 55 8.25 8.48 3.75
C THR A 55 7.15 8.62 4.81
N ASP A 56 5.91 8.79 4.37
CA ASP A 56 4.70 8.80 5.19
C ASP A 56 3.51 8.20 4.41
N PHE A 57 2.33 8.13 5.03
CA PHE A 57 1.14 7.54 4.38
C PHE A 57 0.78 8.23 3.06
N GLU A 58 0.80 9.57 3.04
CA GLU A 58 0.41 10.32 1.85
C GLU A 58 1.44 10.15 0.74
N ASP A 59 2.72 10.21 1.10
CA ASP A 59 3.83 10.02 0.18
C ASP A 59 3.79 8.62 -0.45
N VAL A 60 3.52 7.56 0.32
CA VAL A 60 3.34 6.20 -0.23
C VAL A 60 2.18 6.15 -1.23
N VAL A 61 1.04 6.77 -0.92
CA VAL A 61 -0.10 6.84 -1.85
C VAL A 61 0.29 7.58 -3.13
N ARG A 62 0.97 8.73 -3.02
CA ARG A 62 1.44 9.51 -4.17
C ARG A 62 2.46 8.73 -5.02
N CYS A 63 3.38 8.02 -4.37
CA CYS A 63 4.34 7.13 -5.02
C CYS A 63 3.64 6.06 -5.84
N ALA A 64 2.68 5.33 -5.26
CA ALA A 64 1.91 4.32 -5.96
C ALA A 64 1.12 4.92 -7.15
N VAL A 65 0.36 6.00 -6.92
CA VAL A 65 -0.40 6.67 -7.99
C VAL A 65 0.51 7.13 -9.13
N SER A 66 1.72 7.58 -8.81
CA SER A 66 2.69 8.04 -9.82
C SER A 66 3.19 6.94 -10.76
N LEU A 67 3.07 5.66 -10.40
CA LEU A 67 3.42 4.53 -11.27
C LEU A 67 2.34 4.29 -12.33
N GLY A 68 1.09 4.69 -12.08
CA GLY A 68 -0.03 4.45 -12.99
C GLY A 68 -0.41 2.98 -13.11
N GLY A 69 -0.80 2.54 -14.31
CA GLY A 69 -1.18 1.15 -14.59
C GLY A 69 -2.50 0.73 -13.93
N ASP A 70 -2.48 -0.42 -13.23
CA ASP A 70 -3.55 -0.87 -12.33
C ASP A 70 -3.46 -0.10 -11.01
N CYS A 71 -3.74 1.20 -11.12
CA CYS A 71 -3.47 2.17 -10.08
C CYS A 71 -4.33 1.91 -8.84
N ASP A 72 -5.57 1.46 -9.01
CA ASP A 72 -6.48 1.13 -7.92
C ASP A 72 -5.98 -0.07 -7.12
N THR A 73 -5.63 -1.18 -7.76
CA THR A 73 -5.11 -2.35 -7.04
C THR A 73 -3.75 -2.07 -6.40
N LEU A 74 -2.83 -1.48 -7.16
CA LEU A 74 -1.49 -1.09 -6.69
C LEU A 74 -1.59 -0.18 -5.45
N THR A 75 -2.39 0.88 -5.53
CA THR A 75 -2.53 1.86 -4.45
C THR A 75 -3.25 1.24 -3.25
N CYS A 76 -4.23 0.36 -3.46
CA CYS A 76 -4.90 -0.35 -2.37
C CYS A 76 -3.92 -1.21 -1.56
N ILE A 77 -3.02 -1.94 -2.23
CA ILE A 77 -1.99 -2.76 -1.57
C ILE A 77 -0.98 -1.86 -0.84
N ALA A 78 -0.41 -0.86 -1.52
CA ALA A 78 0.61 0.02 -0.96
C ALA A 78 0.08 0.79 0.27
N SER A 79 -1.13 1.34 0.16
CA SER A 79 -1.79 2.07 1.26
C SER A 79 -2.17 1.16 2.42
N GLY A 80 -2.52 -0.11 2.19
CA GLY A 80 -2.75 -1.08 3.26
C GLY A 80 -1.49 -1.39 4.09
N ILE A 81 -0.32 -1.46 3.43
CA ILE A 81 0.97 -1.61 4.12
C ILE A 81 1.33 -0.32 4.87
N ALA A 82 1.14 0.84 4.22
CA ALA A 82 1.40 2.15 4.82
C ALA A 82 0.51 2.42 6.03
N GLU A 83 -0.78 2.09 5.97
CA GLU A 83 -1.73 2.20 7.08
C GLU A 83 -1.23 1.46 8.32
N ALA A 84 -0.68 0.27 8.11
CA ALA A 84 -0.12 -0.55 9.17
C ALA A 84 1.21 -0.03 9.75
N PHE A 85 1.90 0.86 9.04
CA PHE A 85 3.23 1.38 9.43
C PHE A 85 3.20 2.83 9.94
N TYR A 86 2.39 3.68 9.32
CA TYR A 86 2.34 5.14 9.53
C TYR A 86 1.03 5.65 10.14
N ASP A 87 -0.02 4.82 10.21
CA ASP A 87 -1.41 5.23 10.37
C ASP A 87 -1.94 6.10 9.21
N VAL A 88 -3.27 6.21 9.11
CA VAL A 88 -3.94 7.06 8.11
C VAL A 88 -4.32 8.41 8.75
N PRO A 89 -3.99 9.56 8.12
CA PRO A 89 -4.46 10.87 8.55
C PRO A 89 -5.98 10.93 8.71
N GLU A 90 -6.47 11.53 9.80
CA GLU A 90 -7.89 11.48 10.16
C GLU A 90 -8.79 12.14 9.11
N ASN A 91 -8.35 13.25 8.52
CA ASN A 91 -9.05 13.92 7.43
C ASN A 91 -9.22 13.01 6.19
N TYR A 92 -8.28 12.08 5.93
CA TYR A 92 -8.42 11.11 4.84
C TYR A 92 -9.41 10.00 5.17
N LYS A 93 -9.45 9.55 6.43
CA LYS A 93 -10.47 8.61 6.88
C LYS A 93 -11.86 9.22 6.79
N GLU A 94 -12.04 10.44 7.28
CA GLU A 94 -13.32 11.16 7.23
C GLU A 94 -13.79 11.34 5.78
N GLU A 95 -12.91 11.79 4.89
CA GLU A 95 -13.23 11.97 3.47
C GLU A 95 -13.63 10.65 2.82
N ALA A 96 -12.87 9.57 3.03
CA ALA A 96 -13.18 8.25 2.48
C ALA A 96 -14.53 7.74 3.01
N LEU A 97 -14.78 7.84 4.32
CA LEU A 97 -16.02 7.38 4.95
C LEU A 97 -17.24 8.19 4.54
N SER A 98 -17.06 9.44 4.09
CA SER A 98 -18.16 10.26 3.56
C SER A 98 -18.62 9.84 2.16
N ARG A 99 -17.78 9.09 1.42
CA ARG A 99 -18.02 8.70 0.02
C ARG A 99 -18.51 7.25 -0.15
N ILE A 100 -18.35 6.41 0.87
CA ILE A 100 -18.80 5.01 0.80
C ILE A 100 -20.30 4.89 1.12
N GLU A 101 -20.92 3.84 0.58
CA GLU A 101 -22.33 3.57 0.79
C GLU A 101 -22.63 3.19 2.25
N PRO A 102 -23.84 3.48 2.78
CA PRO A 102 -24.16 3.25 4.18
C PRO A 102 -23.97 1.80 4.67
N ASP A 103 -24.21 0.82 3.81
CA ASP A 103 -24.02 -0.60 4.10
C ASP A 103 -22.53 -0.98 4.21
N MET A 104 -21.68 -0.48 3.29
CA MET A 104 -20.23 -0.63 3.39
C MET A 104 -19.68 0.03 4.66
N ARG A 105 -20.19 1.23 4.99
CA ARG A 105 -19.82 1.94 6.23
C ARG A 105 -20.16 1.12 7.47
N GLN A 106 -21.33 0.49 7.49
CA GLN A 106 -21.74 -0.36 8.60
C GLN A 106 -20.78 -1.55 8.79
N VAL A 107 -20.36 -2.20 7.69
CA VAL A 107 -19.36 -3.29 7.73
C VAL A 107 -18.03 -2.79 8.28
N TYR A 108 -17.55 -1.64 7.80
CA TYR A 108 -16.32 -1.01 8.30
C TYR A 108 -16.39 -0.71 9.80
N GLU A 109 -17.46 -0.08 10.29
CA GLU A 109 -17.63 0.24 11.71
C GLU A 109 -17.68 -1.01 12.59
N GLN A 110 -18.31 -2.10 12.11
CA GLN A 110 -18.31 -3.38 12.81
C GLN A 110 -16.91 -4.00 12.86
N TYR A 111 -16.15 -3.93 11.77
CA TYR A 111 -14.77 -4.40 11.72
C TYR A 111 -13.89 -3.62 12.71
N MET A 112 -13.99 -2.29 12.71
CA MET A 112 -13.18 -1.44 13.59
C MET A 112 -13.44 -1.69 15.08
N LYS A 113 -14.66 -2.08 15.49
CA LYS A 113 -14.98 -2.46 16.88
C LYS A 113 -14.22 -3.71 17.36
N HIS A 114 -13.82 -4.59 16.44
CA HIS A 114 -13.16 -5.86 16.76
C HIS A 114 -11.69 -5.90 16.34
N ARG A 115 -11.19 -4.81 15.76
CA ARG A 115 -9.81 -4.69 15.32
C ARG A 115 -8.89 -4.64 16.54
N LYS A 116 -8.00 -5.62 16.63
CA LYS A 116 -6.99 -5.76 17.70
C LYS A 116 -5.72 -4.99 17.37
#